data_AF-A0A968XAG1-F1
#
_entry.id   AF-A0A968XAG1-F1
#
_cell.length_a   1.000
_cell.length_b   1.000
_cell.length_c   1.000
_cell.angle_alpha   90.00
_cell.angle_beta   90.00
_cell.angle_gamma   90.00
#
_symmetry.space_group_name_H-M   'P 1'
#
loop_
_entity.id
_entity.type
_entity.pdbx_description
1 polymer ?
#
loop_
_entity_poly.entity_id
_entity_poly.type
_entity_poly.pdbx_seq_one_letter_code
_entity_poly.pdbx_strand_id
1 'polypeptide(L)'
;MKTFLNIGRFALSAFVGYLMILNAQPWLSFARYTAPMLQHIPLVDVLIKIPFLGGWVQFIAQNIVSIAGLLAWAVIQFLEILPMAYDKEKTYNNLIQQWQGKQFDSEKEKNAALKKLKEAYNALATEDISALETYRNWAYVAEFIACFVLYCPYEGGIAGLIADSPAWDSDSILWNQVLMIPLSMFGFEVLVKVLIRLWRLNRKAGLTIA
;
A
#
# COMPACT_ATOMS: atom_id res chain seq x y z
N MET A 1 -26.12 -27.88 5.59
CA MET A 1 -25.99 -26.41 5.56
C MET A 1 -24.77 -25.89 6.34
N LYS A 2 -24.57 -26.26 7.62
CA LYS A 2 -23.40 -25.80 8.42
C LYS A 2 -22.03 -26.14 7.81
N THR A 3 -21.87 -27.34 7.23
CA THR A 3 -20.62 -27.76 6.59
C THR A 3 -20.24 -26.88 5.39
N PHE A 4 -21.19 -26.60 4.49
CA PHE A 4 -20.98 -25.72 3.34
C PHE A 4 -20.59 -24.30 3.76
N LEU A 5 -21.21 -23.77 4.82
CA LEU A 5 -20.86 -22.45 5.36
C LEU A 5 -19.42 -22.42 5.91
N ASN A 6 -18.98 -23.47 6.61
CA ASN A 6 -17.62 -23.57 7.13
C ASN A 6 -16.58 -23.68 6.01
N ILE A 7 -16.87 -24.46 4.96
CA ILE A 7 -16.02 -24.56 3.77
C ILE A 7 -15.89 -23.20 3.09
N GLY A 8 -17.01 -22.49 2.91
CA GLY A 8 -17.00 -21.15 2.31
C GLY A 8 -16.18 -20.13 3.10
N ARG A 9 -16.26 -20.16 4.45
CA ARG A 9 -15.43 -19.31 5.32
C ARG A 9 -13.96 -19.64 5.20
N PHE A 10 -13.61 -20.92 5.20
CA PHE A 10 -12.22 -21.35 5.04
C PHE A 10 -11.66 -20.91 3.68
N ALA A 11 -12.40 -21.13 2.59
CA ALA A 11 -12.00 -20.72 1.24
C ALA A 11 -11.80 -19.20 1.15
N LEU A 12 -12.69 -18.42 1.75
CA LEU A 12 -12.56 -16.96 1.80
C LEU A 12 -11.31 -16.55 2.58
N SER A 13 -11.07 -17.10 3.78
CA SER A 13 -9.88 -16.81 4.58
C SER A 13 -8.58 -17.20 3.87
N ALA A 14 -8.56 -18.34 3.19
CA ALA A 14 -7.42 -18.78 2.39
C ALA A 14 -7.16 -17.85 1.21
N PHE A 15 -8.23 -17.41 0.52
CA PHE A 15 -8.12 -16.45 -0.57
C PHE A 15 -7.60 -15.09 -0.09
N VAL A 16 -8.07 -14.60 1.07
CA VAL A 16 -7.54 -13.39 1.71
C VAL A 16 -6.03 -13.53 1.99
N GLY A 17 -5.63 -14.62 2.64
CA GLY A 17 -4.22 -14.88 2.96
C GLY A 17 -3.36 -14.98 1.70
N TYR A 18 -3.87 -15.62 0.65
CA TYR A 18 -3.20 -15.69 -0.65
C TYR A 18 -2.99 -14.31 -1.27
N LEU A 19 -4.01 -13.44 -1.31
CA LEU A 19 -3.87 -12.08 -1.83
C LEU A 19 -2.86 -11.25 -1.03
N MET A 20 -2.86 -11.38 0.31
CA MET A 20 -1.87 -10.69 1.16
C MET A 20 -0.44 -11.12 0.83
N ILE A 21 -0.21 -12.43 0.69
CA ILE A 21 1.11 -12.96 0.30
C ILE A 21 1.51 -12.47 -1.09
N LEU A 22 0.56 -12.51 -2.04
CA LEU A 22 0.79 -12.09 -3.43
C LEU A 22 1.13 -10.60 -3.57
N ASN A 23 0.53 -9.74 -2.73
CA ASN A 23 0.81 -8.29 -2.71
C ASN A 23 2.14 -7.99 -1.98
N ALA A 24 2.51 -8.78 -0.97
CA ALA A 24 3.78 -8.61 -0.26
C ALA A 24 5.01 -9.14 -1.03
N GLN A 25 4.80 -10.06 -1.99
CA GLN A 25 5.88 -10.75 -2.68
C GLN A 25 6.83 -9.84 -3.50
N PRO A 26 6.36 -8.80 -4.22
CA PRO A 26 7.23 -7.82 -4.88
C PRO A 26 8.25 -7.20 -3.93
N TRP A 27 7.81 -6.73 -2.77
CA TRP A 27 8.66 -6.09 -1.77
C TRP A 27 9.63 -7.05 -1.10
N LEU A 28 9.19 -8.29 -0.82
CA LEU A 28 10.07 -9.35 -0.33
C LEU A 28 11.17 -9.68 -1.34
N SER A 29 10.83 -9.71 -2.63
CA SER A 29 11.77 -10.03 -3.71
C SER A 29 12.74 -8.87 -3.94
N PHE A 30 12.25 -7.63 -3.91
CA PHE A 30 13.06 -6.43 -3.97
C PHE A 30 14.06 -6.36 -2.81
N ALA A 31 13.63 -6.64 -1.58
CA ALA A 31 14.52 -6.69 -0.42
C ALA A 31 15.59 -7.78 -0.58
N ARG A 32 15.23 -8.97 -1.08
CA ARG A 32 16.20 -10.05 -1.35
C ARG A 32 17.20 -9.68 -2.45
N TYR A 33 16.77 -8.91 -3.44
CA TYR A 33 17.65 -8.41 -4.48
C TYR A 33 18.69 -7.41 -3.93
N THR A 34 18.29 -6.57 -2.98
CA THR A 34 19.20 -5.60 -2.34
C THR A 34 20.04 -6.20 -1.21
N ALA A 35 19.64 -7.35 -0.67
CA ALA A 35 20.31 -7.98 0.47
C ALA A 35 21.80 -8.29 0.27
N PRO A 36 22.27 -8.85 -0.86
CA PRO A 36 23.70 -9.09 -1.07
C PRO A 36 24.54 -7.81 -0.98
N MET A 37 23.96 -6.64 -1.27
CA MET A 37 24.64 -5.35 -1.14
C MET A 37 24.89 -4.97 0.33
N LEU A 38 24.24 -5.64 1.29
CA LEU A 38 24.31 -5.38 2.72
C LEU A 38 25.12 -6.43 3.51
N GLN A 39 25.54 -7.54 2.87
CA GLN A 39 26.02 -8.76 3.56
C GLN A 39 27.48 -8.73 4.05
N HIS A 40 28.13 -7.57 4.12
CA HIS A 40 29.51 -7.47 4.63
C HIS A 40 29.58 -6.56 5.85
N ILE A 41 28.91 -6.98 6.94
CA ILE A 41 28.99 -6.32 8.24
C ILE A 41 29.84 -7.19 9.18
N PRO A 42 31.13 -6.85 9.40
CA PRO A 42 32.06 -7.66 10.22
C PRO A 42 31.56 -7.96 11.64
N LEU A 43 30.69 -7.11 12.19
CA LEU A 43 30.10 -7.30 13.53
C LEU A 43 29.18 -8.54 13.59
N VAL A 44 28.46 -8.84 12.51
CA VAL A 44 27.54 -10.00 12.45
C VAL A 44 28.33 -11.30 12.56
N ASP A 45 29.48 -11.39 11.90
CA ASP A 45 30.34 -12.58 11.92
C ASP A 45 30.93 -12.87 13.31
N VAL A 46 31.19 -11.82 14.10
CA VAL A 46 31.66 -11.97 15.49
C VAL A 46 30.53 -12.44 16.39
N LEU A 47 29.32 -11.89 16.23
CA LEU A 47 28.15 -12.23 17.03
C LEU A 47 27.66 -13.67 16.78
N ILE A 48 27.79 -14.18 15.55
CA ILE A 48 27.43 -15.57 15.20
C ILE A 48 28.30 -16.60 15.93
N LYS A 49 29.54 -16.26 16.30
CA LYS A 49 30.46 -17.19 16.99
C LYS A 49 30.15 -17.39 18.47
N ILE A 50 29.25 -16.61 19.06
CA ILE A 50 28.90 -16.71 20.47
C ILE A 50 27.91 -17.88 20.66
N PRO A 51 28.20 -18.87 21.53
CA PRO A 51 27.27 -19.98 21.82
C PRO A 51 25.91 -19.46 22.32
N PHE A 52 24.81 -20.13 21.97
CA PHE A 52 23.42 -19.74 22.21
C PHE A 52 22.94 -18.45 21.50
N LEU A 53 23.75 -17.39 21.48
CA LEU A 53 23.42 -16.13 20.80
C LEU A 53 23.49 -16.27 19.27
N GLY A 54 24.44 -17.06 18.77
CA GLY A 54 24.72 -17.18 17.35
C GLY A 54 23.55 -17.68 16.52
N GLY A 55 22.74 -18.62 17.06
CA GLY A 55 21.54 -19.10 16.37
C GLY A 55 20.48 -18.02 16.16
N TRP A 56 20.24 -17.18 17.17
CA TRP A 56 19.31 -16.05 17.07
C TRP A 56 19.84 -14.96 16.14
N VAL A 57 21.13 -14.65 16.23
CA VAL A 57 21.77 -13.66 15.34
C VAL A 57 21.72 -14.13 13.89
N GLN A 58 22.00 -15.41 13.63
CA GLN A 58 21.90 -15.99 12.29
C GLN A 58 20.46 -15.98 11.78
N PHE A 59 19.50 -16.36 12.62
CA PHE A 59 18.08 -16.29 12.26
C PHE A 59 17.66 -14.85 11.90
N ILE A 60 18.02 -13.87 12.72
CA ILE A 60 17.72 -12.46 12.44
C ILE A 60 18.44 -11.99 11.18
N ALA A 61 19.73 -12.27 11.03
CA ALA A 61 20.50 -11.87 9.85
C ALA A 61 19.93 -12.46 8.55
N GLN A 62 19.44 -13.70 8.58
CA GLN A 62 18.78 -14.34 7.44
C GLN A 62 17.39 -13.76 7.14
N ASN A 63 16.69 -13.26 8.15
CA ASN A 63 15.31 -12.79 8.02
C ASN A 63 15.16 -11.26 7.99
N ILE A 64 16.17 -10.48 8.37
CA ILE A 64 16.10 -9.01 8.47
C ILE A 64 15.70 -8.38 7.15
N VAL A 65 16.15 -8.97 6.05
CA VAL A 65 15.79 -8.60 4.68
C VAL A 65 14.30 -8.80 4.43
N SER A 66 13.77 -9.97 4.78
CA SER A 66 12.35 -10.27 4.62
C SER A 66 11.49 -9.38 5.53
N ILE A 67 11.96 -9.10 6.75
CA ILE A 67 11.30 -8.16 7.68
C ILE A 67 11.29 -6.75 7.08
N ALA A 68 12.40 -6.26 6.54
CA ALA A 68 12.49 -4.96 5.89
C ALA A 68 11.55 -4.88 4.67
N GLY A 69 11.49 -5.92 3.85
CA GLY A 69 10.56 -6.02 2.72
C GLY A 69 9.09 -5.97 3.17
N LEU A 70 8.72 -6.71 4.22
CA LEU A 70 7.37 -6.67 4.79
C LEU A 70 7.02 -5.30 5.38
N LEU A 71 7.97 -4.64 6.05
CA LEU A 71 7.78 -3.30 6.61
C LEU A 71 7.59 -2.27 5.49
N ALA A 72 8.40 -2.33 4.43
CA ALA A 72 8.25 -1.47 3.26
C ALA A 72 6.88 -1.66 2.60
N TRP A 73 6.46 -2.91 2.38
CA TRP A 73 5.13 -3.23 1.88
C TRP A 73 4.02 -2.67 2.80
N ALA A 74 4.13 -2.87 4.11
CA ALA A 74 3.12 -2.39 5.07
C ALA A 74 2.99 -0.85 5.06
N VAL A 75 4.10 -0.12 4.91
CA VAL A 75 4.08 1.35 4.79
C VAL A 75 3.39 1.77 3.50
N ILE A 76 3.71 1.14 2.38
CA ILE A 76 3.12 1.45 1.06
C ILE A 76 1.61 1.19 1.08
N GLN A 77 1.21 0.01 1.55
CA GLN A 77 -0.20 -0.36 1.68
C GLN A 77 -0.96 0.55 2.65
N PHE A 78 -0.31 0.99 3.73
CA PHE A 78 -0.88 1.97 4.63
C PHE A 78 -1.14 3.30 3.91
N LEU A 79 -0.17 3.83 3.15
CA LEU A 79 -0.32 5.06 2.38
C LEU A 79 -1.42 4.93 1.31
N GLU A 80 -1.55 3.75 0.70
CA GLU A 80 -2.58 3.49 -0.31
C GLU A 80 -3.99 3.47 0.27
N ILE A 81 -4.17 2.80 1.41
CA ILE A 81 -5.46 2.66 2.10
C ILE A 81 -5.84 3.91 2.87
N LEU A 82 -4.87 4.73 3.28
CA LEU A 82 -5.10 5.89 4.14
C LEU A 82 -6.27 6.76 3.64
N PRO A 83 -6.33 7.17 2.35
CA PRO A 83 -7.42 8.00 1.86
C PRO A 83 -8.79 7.31 1.83
N MET A 84 -8.86 5.97 1.90
CA MET A 84 -10.12 5.21 1.96
C MET A 84 -10.68 5.11 3.38
N ALA A 85 -9.80 5.12 4.38
CA ALA A 85 -10.21 5.14 5.79
C ALA A 85 -10.94 6.46 6.12
N TYR A 86 -10.56 7.54 5.44
CA TYR A 86 -11.28 8.80 5.51
C TYR A 86 -12.53 8.76 4.64
N ASP A 87 -13.71 8.79 5.28
CA ASP A 87 -14.97 9.05 4.59
C ASP A 87 -14.92 10.48 4.07
N LYS A 88 -14.49 10.68 2.82
CA LYS A 88 -14.23 12.00 2.25
C LYS A 88 -15.38 12.95 2.52
N GLU A 89 -16.62 12.54 2.29
CA GLU A 89 -17.78 13.40 2.49
C GLU A 89 -17.98 13.74 3.97
N LYS A 90 -17.93 12.75 4.87
CA LYS A 90 -18.17 12.99 6.29
C LYS A 90 -17.01 13.69 7.00
N THR A 91 -15.77 13.32 6.69
CA THR A 91 -14.57 13.96 7.24
C THR A 91 -14.40 15.35 6.66
N TYR A 92 -14.64 15.56 5.36
CA TYR A 92 -14.60 16.90 4.78
C TYR A 92 -15.73 17.74 5.34
N ASN A 93 -16.96 17.22 5.47
CA ASN A 93 -18.06 17.95 6.10
C ASN A 93 -17.87 18.16 7.61
N ASN A 94 -17.20 17.26 8.33
CA ASN A 94 -16.90 17.41 9.76
C ASN A 94 -15.71 18.32 10.01
N LEU A 95 -14.66 18.26 9.18
CA LEU A 95 -13.58 19.25 9.18
C LEU A 95 -14.17 20.59 8.79
N ILE A 96 -14.90 20.68 7.68
CA ILE A 96 -15.64 21.87 7.32
C ILE A 96 -16.57 22.30 8.45
N GLN A 97 -17.30 21.45 9.17
CA GLN A 97 -18.19 21.87 10.29
C GLN A 97 -17.43 22.31 11.55
N GLN A 98 -16.42 21.56 11.97
CA GLN A 98 -15.52 21.95 13.08
C GLN A 98 -14.79 23.26 12.75
N TRP A 99 -14.49 23.45 11.47
CA TRP A 99 -13.86 24.65 10.94
C TRP A 99 -14.89 25.69 10.49
N GLN A 100 -16.19 25.43 10.34
CA GLN A 100 -17.22 26.37 9.88
C GLN A 100 -17.67 27.30 11.00
N GLY A 101 -17.29 27.02 12.25
CA GLY A 101 -17.18 28.06 13.26
C GLY A 101 -16.05 29.08 12.99
N LYS A 102 -15.17 28.84 12.00
CA LYS A 102 -13.94 29.58 11.69
C LYS A 102 -13.61 29.74 10.19
N GLN A 103 -14.38 29.20 9.24
CA GLN A 103 -14.18 29.42 7.81
C GLN A 103 -14.57 30.86 7.58
N PHE A 104 -13.55 31.68 7.36
CA PHE A 104 -13.81 33.09 7.20
C PHE A 104 -14.31 33.35 5.79
N ASP A 105 -15.47 33.99 5.70
CA ASP A 105 -15.94 34.62 4.48
C ASP A 105 -14.94 35.72 4.09
N SER A 106 -14.06 35.38 3.16
CA SER A 106 -13.00 36.27 2.66
C SER A 106 -13.57 37.30 1.67
N GLU A 107 -14.75 37.07 1.11
CA GLU A 107 -15.41 38.01 0.17
C GLU A 107 -16.00 39.22 0.88
N LYS A 108 -16.52 39.06 2.09
CA LYS A 108 -17.08 40.18 2.87
C LYS A 108 -16.00 41.05 3.55
N GLU A 109 -14.74 40.64 3.50
CA GLU A 109 -13.64 41.31 4.20
C GLU A 109 -13.06 42.46 3.38
N LYS A 110 -13.29 43.70 3.81
CA LYS A 110 -12.79 44.91 3.12
C LYS A 110 -11.28 45.12 3.31
N ASN A 111 -10.70 44.54 4.36
CA ASN A 111 -9.27 44.61 4.60
C ASN A 111 -8.53 43.55 3.75
N ALA A 112 -7.75 44.01 2.76
CA ALA A 112 -7.03 43.13 1.84
C ALA A 112 -6.02 42.19 2.54
N ALA A 113 -5.39 42.61 3.63
CA ALA A 113 -4.47 41.76 4.39
C ALA A 113 -5.21 40.66 5.14
N LEU A 114 -6.36 41.01 5.74
CA LEU A 114 -7.20 40.06 6.46
C LEU A 114 -7.85 39.07 5.49
N LYS A 115 -8.26 39.50 4.28
CA LYS A 115 -8.74 38.64 3.20
C LYS A 115 -7.71 37.58 2.79
N LYS A 116 -6.45 37.98 2.53
CA LYS A 116 -5.37 37.05 2.17
C LYS A 116 -5.05 36.04 3.28
N LEU A 117 -5.06 36.47 4.54
CA LEU A 117 -4.86 35.58 5.69
C LEU A 117 -5.96 34.52 5.79
N LYS A 118 -7.20 34.90 5.52
CA LYS A 118 -8.37 34.01 5.51
C LYS A 118 -8.31 33.00 4.36
N GLU A 119 -7.91 33.45 3.17
CA GLU A 119 -7.69 32.58 2.01
C GLU A 119 -6.55 31.58 2.24
N ALA A 120 -5.41 32.04 2.80
CA ALA A 120 -4.30 31.18 3.16
C ALA A 120 -4.68 30.13 4.22
N TYR A 121 -5.47 30.52 5.22
CA TYR A 121 -5.98 29.61 6.25
C TYR A 121 -6.92 28.55 5.67
N ASN A 122 -7.81 28.93 4.75
CA ASN A 122 -8.69 27.98 4.06
C ASN A 122 -7.90 27.04 3.13
N ALA A 123 -6.82 27.51 2.51
CA ALA A 123 -5.94 26.70 1.66
C ALA A 123 -5.16 25.63 2.46
N LEU A 124 -4.68 25.96 3.66
CA LEU A 124 -4.01 25.02 4.58
C LEU A 124 -4.86 23.77 4.89
N ALA A 125 -6.16 23.93 5.13
CA ALA A 125 -7.04 22.79 5.42
C ALA A 125 -7.23 21.83 4.22
N THR A 126 -7.10 22.35 2.99
CA THR A 126 -7.15 21.55 1.75
C THR A 126 -5.79 20.96 1.37
N GLU A 127 -4.69 21.56 1.82
CA GLU A 127 -3.32 21.13 1.54
C GLU A 127 -3.00 19.76 2.17
N ASP A 128 -3.49 19.51 3.39
CA ASP A 128 -3.28 18.21 4.05
C ASP A 128 -3.90 17.05 3.26
N ILE A 129 -5.10 17.24 2.70
CA ILE A 129 -5.81 16.20 1.94
C ILE A 129 -5.16 15.97 0.57
N SER A 130 -4.73 17.05 -0.10
CA SER A 130 -4.04 16.92 -1.39
C SER A 130 -2.66 16.28 -1.23
N ALA A 131 -1.97 16.52 -0.11
CA ALA A 131 -0.73 15.84 0.24
C ALA A 131 -0.96 14.32 0.42
N LEU A 132 -2.04 13.90 1.10
CA LEU A 132 -2.36 12.47 1.24
C LEU A 132 -2.61 11.76 -0.10
N GLU A 133 -3.34 12.41 -1.01
CA GLU A 133 -3.54 11.89 -2.37
C GLU A 133 -2.22 11.82 -3.15
N THR A 134 -1.34 12.79 -2.96
CA THR A 134 0.00 12.81 -3.56
C THR A 134 0.86 11.65 -3.03
N TYR A 135 0.87 11.42 -1.71
CA TYR A 135 1.60 10.29 -1.12
C TYR A 135 1.04 8.94 -1.60
N ARG A 136 -0.28 8.80 -1.74
CA ARG A 136 -0.88 7.61 -2.35
C ARG A 136 -0.38 7.38 -3.77
N ASN A 137 -0.35 8.42 -4.60
CA ASN A 137 0.12 8.27 -5.99
C ASN A 137 1.58 7.84 -6.05
N TRP A 138 2.44 8.40 -5.18
CA TRP A 138 3.83 7.94 -5.05
C TRP A 138 3.95 6.50 -4.56
N ALA A 139 3.09 6.07 -3.63
CA ALA A 139 3.03 4.69 -3.17
C ALA A 139 2.70 3.73 -4.35
N TYR A 140 1.70 4.06 -5.18
CA TYR A 140 1.38 3.28 -6.37
C TYR A 140 2.51 3.24 -7.40
N VAL A 141 3.24 4.34 -7.58
CA VAL A 141 4.41 4.35 -8.47
C VAL A 141 5.49 3.42 -7.93
N ALA A 142 5.78 3.49 -6.64
CA ALA A 142 6.78 2.63 -6.01
C ALA A 142 6.37 1.15 -6.08
N GLU A 143 5.09 0.85 -5.84
CA GLU A 143 4.56 -0.50 -5.94
C GLU A 143 4.57 -1.02 -7.38
N PHE A 144 4.21 -0.18 -8.36
CA PHE A 144 4.33 -0.53 -9.78
C PHE A 144 5.77 -0.90 -10.13
N ILE A 145 6.76 -0.13 -9.69
CA ILE A 145 8.18 -0.43 -9.93
C ILE A 145 8.55 -1.78 -9.30
N ALA A 146 8.18 -2.02 -8.04
CA ALA A 146 8.46 -3.29 -7.36
C ALA A 146 7.80 -4.48 -8.07
N CYS A 147 6.53 -4.33 -8.48
CA CYS A 147 5.79 -5.33 -9.24
C CYS A 147 6.40 -5.55 -10.62
N PHE A 148 6.82 -4.50 -11.32
CA PHE A 148 7.40 -4.59 -12.66
C PHE A 148 8.77 -5.26 -12.65
N VAL A 149 9.59 -5.02 -11.61
CA VAL A 149 10.87 -5.70 -11.44
C VAL A 149 10.66 -7.20 -11.23
N LEU A 150 9.66 -7.58 -10.43
CA LEU A 150 9.39 -8.99 -10.12
C LEU A 150 8.64 -9.72 -11.24
N TYR A 151 7.57 -9.11 -11.74
CA TYR A 151 6.64 -9.65 -12.74
C TYR A 151 6.84 -8.93 -14.07
N CYS A 152 8.10 -8.75 -14.50
CA CYS A 152 8.38 -8.12 -15.78
C CYS A 152 7.65 -8.89 -16.90
N PRO A 153 6.78 -8.24 -17.70
CA PRO A 153 5.87 -8.93 -18.60
C PRO A 153 6.51 -9.35 -19.92
N TYR A 154 7.79 -9.72 -19.91
CA TYR A 154 8.57 -9.95 -21.10
C TYR A 154 9.55 -11.11 -20.92
N GLU A 155 9.72 -11.94 -21.95
CA GLU A 155 10.70 -13.03 -21.93
C GLU A 155 12.13 -12.51 -21.73
N GLY A 156 12.88 -13.07 -20.78
CA GLY A 156 14.19 -12.53 -20.40
C GLY A 156 14.12 -11.26 -19.51
N GLY A 157 12.92 -10.90 -19.03
CA GLY A 157 12.71 -9.78 -18.12
C GLY A 157 13.02 -8.42 -18.73
N ILE A 158 13.52 -7.49 -17.92
CA ILE A 158 13.79 -6.11 -18.35
C ILE A 158 14.82 -6.08 -19.50
N ALA A 159 15.81 -6.97 -19.48
CA ALA A 159 16.82 -7.06 -20.52
C ALA A 159 16.21 -7.46 -21.88
N GLY A 160 15.30 -8.44 -21.87
CA GLY A 160 14.55 -8.84 -23.08
C GLY A 160 13.67 -7.72 -23.60
N LEU A 161 12.96 -7.02 -22.71
CA LEU A 161 12.11 -5.88 -23.09
C LEU A 161 12.92 -4.76 -23.77
N ILE A 162 14.12 -4.47 -23.27
CA ILE A 162 15.01 -3.46 -23.87
C ILE A 162 15.55 -3.95 -25.22
N ALA A 163 15.95 -5.22 -25.30
CA ALA A 163 16.52 -5.79 -26.52
C ALA A 163 15.54 -5.84 -27.69
N ASP A 164 14.25 -6.08 -27.42
CA ASP A 164 13.20 -6.11 -28.42
C ASP A 164 12.57 -4.73 -28.72
N SER A 165 12.98 -3.69 -27.98
CA SER A 165 12.52 -2.33 -28.26
C SER A 165 13.09 -1.82 -29.59
N PRO A 166 12.30 -1.18 -30.48
CA PRO A 166 10.89 -0.77 -30.30
C PRO A 166 9.87 -1.71 -30.98
N ALA A 167 10.26 -2.93 -31.37
CA ALA A 167 9.38 -3.84 -32.11
C ALA A 167 8.24 -4.39 -31.21
N TRP A 168 8.55 -4.74 -29.96
CA TRP A 168 7.61 -5.24 -28.96
C TRP A 168 6.75 -6.41 -29.47
N ASP A 169 7.43 -7.49 -29.85
CA ASP A 169 6.81 -8.73 -30.30
C ASP A 169 5.81 -9.26 -29.27
N SER A 170 4.58 -9.49 -29.71
CA SER A 170 3.50 -9.98 -28.85
C SER A 170 3.75 -11.39 -28.33
N ASP A 171 4.53 -12.19 -29.07
CA ASP A 171 4.82 -13.58 -28.69
C ASP A 171 5.80 -13.66 -27.52
N SER A 172 6.61 -12.62 -27.33
CA SER A 172 7.53 -12.49 -26.18
C SER A 172 6.89 -11.87 -24.95
N ILE A 173 5.62 -11.43 -25.03
CA ILE A 173 4.88 -10.87 -23.89
C ILE A 173 4.31 -11.99 -23.02
N LEU A 174 4.75 -12.02 -21.76
CA LEU A 174 4.26 -12.95 -20.76
C LEU A 174 2.93 -12.44 -20.17
N TRP A 175 1.81 -12.74 -20.84
CA TRP A 175 0.46 -12.27 -20.47
C TRP A 175 0.02 -12.61 -19.05
N ASN A 176 0.52 -13.71 -18.49
CA ASN A 176 0.29 -14.06 -17.09
C ASN A 176 0.92 -13.01 -16.16
N GLN A 177 2.14 -12.54 -16.43
CA GLN A 177 2.80 -11.51 -15.64
C GLN A 177 2.13 -10.15 -15.80
N VAL A 178 1.63 -9.84 -17.00
CA VAL A 178 0.78 -8.67 -17.25
C VAL A 178 -0.43 -8.65 -16.31
N LEU A 179 -1.07 -9.80 -16.06
CA LEU A 179 -2.18 -9.93 -15.13
C LEU A 179 -1.75 -9.88 -13.66
N MET A 180 -0.56 -10.41 -13.33
CA MET A 180 -0.05 -10.43 -11.96
C MET A 180 0.25 -9.03 -11.44
N ILE A 181 0.71 -8.09 -12.28
CA ILE A 181 0.96 -6.70 -11.87
C ILE A 181 -0.28 -6.04 -11.24
N PRO A 182 -1.43 -5.87 -11.95
CA PRO A 182 -2.61 -5.25 -11.36
C PRO A 182 -3.21 -6.08 -10.23
N LEU A 183 -3.07 -7.41 -10.24
CA LEU A 183 -3.55 -8.26 -9.15
C LEU A 183 -2.72 -8.07 -7.87
N SER A 184 -1.41 -7.90 -8.00
CA SER A 184 -0.50 -7.62 -6.89
C SER A 184 -0.55 -6.18 -6.42
N MET A 185 -0.96 -5.22 -7.26
CA MET A 185 -1.14 -3.82 -6.86
C MET A 185 -2.50 -3.58 -6.18
N PHE A 186 -3.59 -4.01 -6.83
CA PHE A 186 -4.94 -3.65 -6.39
C PHE A 186 -5.63 -4.76 -5.60
N GLY A 187 -5.05 -5.96 -5.52
CA GLY A 187 -5.68 -7.11 -4.88
C GLY A 187 -5.99 -6.87 -3.40
N PHE A 188 -5.03 -6.34 -2.64
CA PHE A 188 -5.23 -6.02 -1.22
C PHE A 188 -6.17 -4.82 -1.03
N GLU A 189 -6.07 -3.79 -1.87
CA GLU A 189 -6.99 -2.66 -1.83
C GLU A 189 -8.45 -3.10 -2.03
N VAL A 190 -8.71 -3.91 -3.06
CA VAL A 190 -10.06 -4.43 -3.35
C VAL A 190 -10.58 -5.23 -2.16
N LEU A 191 -9.73 -6.06 -1.55
CA LEU A 191 -10.05 -6.81 -0.34
C LEU A 191 -10.48 -5.87 0.80
N VAL A 192 -9.67 -4.85 1.09
CA VAL A 192 -9.95 -3.88 2.16
C VAL A 192 -11.24 -3.10 1.88
N LYS A 193 -11.47 -2.66 0.63
CA LYS A 193 -12.72 -2.01 0.21
C LYS A 193 -13.94 -2.90 0.44
N VAL A 194 -13.85 -4.19 0.10
CA VAL A 194 -14.94 -5.16 0.34
C VAL A 194 -15.18 -5.33 1.83
N LEU A 195 -14.13 -5.49 2.64
CA LEU A 195 -14.25 -5.63 4.10
C LEU A 195 -14.89 -4.40 4.76
N ILE A 196 -14.45 -3.20 4.39
CA ILE A 196 -15.03 -1.94 4.88
C ILE A 196 -16.51 -1.85 4.50
N ARG A 197 -16.87 -2.21 3.25
CA ARG A 197 -18.26 -2.20 2.80
C ARG A 197 -19.13 -3.17 3.56
N LEU A 198 -18.68 -4.41 3.74
CA LEU A 198 -19.39 -5.44 4.53
C LEU A 198 -19.58 -5.00 5.98
N TRP A 199 -18.53 -4.44 6.59
CA TRP A 199 -18.61 -3.90 7.95
C TRP A 199 -19.64 -2.77 8.08
N ARG A 200 -19.66 -1.82 7.13
CA ARG A 200 -20.66 -0.73 7.09
C ARG A 200 -22.08 -1.25 6.92
N LEU A 201 -22.29 -2.25 6.07
CA LEU A 201 -23.61 -2.88 5.87
C LEU A 201 -24.09 -3.59 7.14
N ASN A 202 -23.22 -4.36 7.80
CA ASN A 202 -23.55 -5.05 9.04
C ASN A 202 -23.93 -4.06 10.15
N ARG A 203 -23.19 -2.95 10.26
CA ARG A 203 -23.49 -1.89 11.25
C ARG A 203 -24.86 -1.24 11.01
N LYS A 204 -25.24 -1.00 9.75
CA LYS A 204 -26.56 -0.44 9.41
C LYS A 204 -27.69 -1.43 9.75
N ALA A 205 -27.52 -2.70 9.41
CA ALA A 205 -28.51 -3.74 9.71
C ALA A 205 -28.69 -3.98 11.22
N GLY A 206 -27.61 -3.92 12.00
CA GLY A 206 -27.66 -4.02 13.46
C GLY A 206 -28.35 -2.82 14.15
N LEU A 207 -28.37 -1.65 13.51
CA LEU A 207 -29.08 -0.45 14.00
C LEU A 207 -30.57 -0.44 13.63
N THR A 208 -31.05 -1.41 12.84
CA THR A 208 -32.47 -1.50 12.44
C THR A 208 -33.28 -2.48 13.31
N ILE A 209 -32.64 -3.19 14.25
CA ILE A 209 -33.26 -4.22 15.10
C ILE A 209 -33.27 -3.81 16.59
N ALA A 210 -32.88 -2.57 16.91
CA ALA A 210 -33.02 -1.97 18.23
C ALA A 210 -34.08 -0.87 18.18
#